data_AF-A0A523VAV7-F1
#
_entry.id   AF-A0A523VAV7-F1
#
_cell.length_a   1.000
_cell.length_b   1.000
_cell.length_c   1.000
_cell.angle_alpha   90.00
_cell.angle_beta   90.00
_cell.angle_gamma   90.00
#
_symmetry.space_group_name_H-M   'P 1'
#
loop_
_entity.id
_entity.type
_entity.pdbx_description
1 polymer ?
#
loop_
_entity_poly.entity_id
_entity_poly.type
_entity_poly.pdbx_seq_one_letter_code
_entity_poly.pdbx_strand_id
1 'polypeptide(L)'
;MLGLNQRLKDLAREGKKIKVGLAGLGQMGKGLLSQIRDLKGMEVLALADLDIEKTKRTLSELGISRDDYSFIDSKNNSRKESLDISGIKLAKDIFSNEASVLINKAISERKLIYSDSLSVLFDIDEIDIIVDATGNPEAGAYIALNTIVASKKHLVTLNVEMDVTIGPILRDLAEKYGVVYTLSAGDEPPAAKELFDFIDSLG
;
A
#
# COMPACT_ATOMS: atom_id res chain seq x y z
N MET A 1 -11.36 18.73 -6.38
CA MET A 1 -10.32 18.01 -7.16
C MET A 1 -10.41 18.27 -8.68
N LEU A 2 -10.08 19.47 -9.16
CA LEU A 2 -10.10 19.72 -10.62
C LEU A 2 -8.77 19.27 -11.28
N GLY A 3 -8.86 18.54 -12.39
CA GLY A 3 -7.70 18.22 -13.24
C GLY A 3 -6.88 16.99 -12.85
N LEU A 4 -7.25 16.21 -11.82
CA LEU A 4 -6.49 15.03 -11.40
C LEU A 4 -6.29 14.00 -12.53
N ASN A 5 -7.36 13.73 -13.29
CA ASN A 5 -7.30 12.83 -14.44
C ASN A 5 -6.29 13.28 -15.51
N GLN A 6 -6.18 14.60 -15.73
CA GLN A 6 -5.22 15.14 -16.68
C GLN A 6 -3.79 15.02 -16.16
N ARG A 7 -3.55 15.33 -14.88
CA ARG A 7 -2.23 15.16 -14.24
C ARG A 7 -1.74 13.71 -14.27
N LEU A 8 -2.62 12.75 -14.03
CA LEU A 8 -2.32 11.32 -14.14
C LEU A 8 -1.96 10.91 -15.58
N LYS A 9 -2.68 11.43 -16.59
CA LYS A 9 -2.33 11.23 -18.00
C LYS A 9 -0.98 11.86 -18.35
N ASP A 10 -0.68 13.04 -17.83
CA ASP A 10 0.59 13.73 -18.08
C ASP A 10 1.76 12.97 -17.46
N LEU A 11 1.60 12.49 -16.21
CA LEU A 11 2.58 11.62 -15.56
C LEU A 11 2.87 10.36 -16.40
N ALA A 12 1.82 9.74 -16.95
CA ALA A 12 1.96 8.59 -17.84
C ALA A 12 2.68 8.92 -19.15
N ARG A 13 2.47 10.12 -19.72
CA ARG A 13 3.18 10.58 -20.94
C ARG A 13 4.67 10.80 -20.68
N GLU A 14 5.03 11.17 -19.46
CA GLU A 14 6.44 11.25 -19.01
C GLU A 14 7.06 9.87 -18.75
N GLY A 15 6.33 8.77 -18.95
CA GLY A 15 6.79 7.41 -18.66
C GLY A 15 6.89 7.10 -17.16
N LYS A 16 6.32 7.95 -16.30
CA LYS A 16 6.28 7.78 -14.86
C LYS A 16 4.92 7.21 -14.43
N LYS A 17 4.92 6.52 -13.30
CA LYS A 17 3.70 6.04 -12.64
C LYS A 17 3.88 6.13 -11.14
N ILE A 18 2.78 6.40 -10.44
CA ILE A 18 2.69 6.21 -8.98
C ILE A 18 2.58 4.72 -8.73
N LYS A 19 3.54 4.16 -8.00
CA LYS A 19 3.64 2.73 -7.69
C LYS A 19 3.06 2.47 -6.31
N VAL A 20 2.01 1.65 -6.30
CA VAL A 20 1.20 1.37 -5.12
C VAL A 20 1.55 -0.03 -4.58
N GLY A 21 1.85 -0.11 -3.30
CA GLY A 21 1.83 -1.35 -2.53
C GLY A 21 0.48 -1.52 -1.84
N LEU A 22 -0.17 -2.67 -2.01
CA LEU A 22 -1.50 -2.92 -1.46
C LEU A 22 -1.47 -4.04 -0.42
N ALA A 23 -1.81 -3.71 0.82
CA ALA A 23 -1.94 -4.66 1.91
C ALA A 23 -3.40 -5.12 2.03
N GLY A 24 -3.63 -6.42 1.88
CA GLY A 24 -4.94 -7.04 1.93
C GLY A 24 -5.65 -7.03 0.57
N LEU A 25 -6.03 -8.22 0.11
CA LEU A 25 -6.80 -8.47 -1.11
C LEU A 25 -8.17 -9.07 -0.76
N GLY A 26 -8.83 -8.45 0.23
CA GLY A 26 -10.25 -8.62 0.51
C GLY A 26 -11.15 -7.96 -0.55
N GLN A 27 -12.41 -7.70 -0.19
CA GLN A 27 -13.33 -7.02 -1.11
C GLN A 27 -12.84 -5.61 -1.48
N MET A 28 -12.38 -4.84 -0.48
CA MET A 28 -11.84 -3.49 -0.68
C MET A 28 -10.57 -3.51 -1.54
N GLY A 29 -9.59 -4.33 -1.18
CA GLY A 29 -8.34 -4.46 -1.92
C GLY A 29 -8.53 -4.92 -3.37
N LYS A 30 -9.42 -5.90 -3.61
CA LYS A 30 -9.79 -6.33 -4.97
C LYS A 30 -10.38 -5.18 -5.79
N GLY A 31 -11.30 -4.41 -5.20
CA GLY A 31 -11.91 -3.25 -5.84
C GLY A 31 -10.85 -2.21 -6.23
N LEU A 32 -9.94 -1.90 -5.31
CA LEU A 32 -8.88 -0.93 -5.55
C LEU A 32 -7.87 -1.40 -6.61
N LEU A 33 -7.45 -2.67 -6.57
CA LEU A 33 -6.61 -3.27 -7.61
C LEU A 33 -7.27 -3.17 -8.98
N SER A 34 -8.56 -3.48 -9.07
CA SER A 34 -9.30 -3.35 -10.33
C SER A 34 -9.31 -1.90 -10.84
N GLN A 35 -9.59 -0.93 -9.96
CA GLN A 35 -9.66 0.48 -10.36
C GLN A 35 -8.30 1.03 -10.79
N ILE A 36 -7.24 0.77 -10.02
CA ILE A 36 -5.89 1.28 -10.32
C ILE A 36 -5.39 0.77 -11.68
N ARG A 37 -5.73 -0.46 -12.05
CA ARG A 37 -5.33 -1.03 -13.36
C ARG A 37 -5.89 -0.28 -14.55
N ASP A 38 -7.04 0.37 -14.40
CA ASP A 38 -7.67 1.17 -15.45
C ASP A 38 -7.16 2.63 -15.47
N LEU A 39 -6.40 3.04 -14.46
CA LEU A 39 -5.85 4.40 -14.35
C LEU A 39 -4.50 4.52 -15.07
N LYS A 40 -4.40 5.49 -15.99
CA LYS A 40 -3.12 5.88 -16.58
C LYS A 40 -2.30 6.63 -15.53
N GLY A 41 -1.01 6.30 -15.39
CA GLY A 41 -0.11 7.00 -14.46
C GLY A 41 -0.11 6.43 -13.05
N MET A 42 -0.81 5.32 -12.81
CA MET A 42 -0.71 4.55 -11.58
C MET A 42 -0.50 3.07 -11.91
N GLU A 43 0.12 2.33 -11.00
CA GLU A 43 0.17 0.87 -11.05
C GLU A 43 0.26 0.28 -9.65
N VAL A 44 -0.35 -0.89 -9.46
CA VAL A 44 -0.07 -1.70 -8.28
C VAL A 44 1.19 -2.51 -8.57
N LEU A 45 2.26 -2.25 -7.82
CA LEU A 45 3.55 -2.92 -7.99
C LEU A 45 3.61 -4.20 -7.14
N ALA A 46 3.07 -4.15 -5.92
CA ALA A 46 3.14 -5.25 -4.98
C ALA A 46 1.84 -5.43 -4.20
N LEU A 47 1.51 -6.69 -3.90
CA LEU A 47 0.43 -7.13 -3.04
C LEU A 47 0.98 -7.89 -1.83
N ALA A 48 0.38 -7.72 -0.67
CA ALA A 48 0.62 -8.59 0.48
C ALA A 48 -0.71 -9.09 1.06
N ASP A 49 -0.89 -10.41 1.12
CA ASP A 49 -2.08 -11.04 1.68
C ASP A 49 -1.72 -12.42 2.26
N LEU A 50 -2.28 -12.76 3.41
CA LEU A 50 -2.02 -14.03 4.08
C LEU A 50 -2.62 -15.24 3.32
N ASP A 51 -3.70 -15.03 2.56
CA ASP A 51 -4.36 -16.05 1.75
C ASP A 51 -3.90 -15.99 0.29
N ILE A 52 -2.81 -16.71 0.02
CA ILE A 52 -2.19 -16.80 -1.30
C ILE A 52 -3.10 -17.45 -2.34
N GLU A 53 -3.91 -18.43 -1.96
CA GLU A 53 -4.80 -19.10 -2.91
C GLU A 53 -5.97 -18.19 -3.30
N LYS A 54 -6.53 -17.43 -2.36
CA LYS A 54 -7.49 -16.37 -2.65
C LYS A 54 -6.87 -15.27 -3.52
N THR A 55 -5.61 -14.91 -3.27
CA THR A 55 -4.89 -13.93 -4.09
C THR A 55 -4.80 -14.39 -5.54
N LYS A 56 -4.31 -15.61 -5.79
CA LYS A 56 -4.25 -16.18 -7.15
C LYS A 56 -5.61 -16.25 -7.84
N ARG A 57 -6.66 -16.65 -7.13
CA ARG A 57 -8.04 -16.64 -7.65
C ARG A 57 -8.48 -15.24 -8.07
N THR A 58 -8.25 -14.25 -7.22
CA THR A 58 -8.59 -12.85 -7.48
C THR A 58 -7.84 -12.31 -8.70
N LEU A 59 -6.53 -12.58 -8.81
CA LEU A 59 -5.74 -12.20 -9.99
C LEU A 59 -6.30 -12.83 -11.26
N SER A 60 -6.67 -14.11 -11.22
CA SER A 60 -7.29 -14.81 -12.34
C SER A 60 -8.67 -14.24 -12.71
N GLU A 61 -9.51 -13.91 -11.73
CA GLU A 61 -10.83 -13.29 -11.94
C GLU A 61 -10.72 -11.90 -12.58
N LEU A 62 -9.65 -11.17 -12.26
CA LEU A 62 -9.33 -9.88 -12.87
C LEU A 62 -8.62 -10.02 -14.24
N GLY A 63 -8.45 -11.25 -14.74
CA GLY A 63 -7.82 -11.51 -16.05
C GLY A 63 -6.32 -11.21 -16.10
N ILE A 64 -5.61 -11.30 -14.97
CA ILE A 64 -4.16 -11.14 -14.92
C ILE A 64 -3.51 -12.49 -15.23
N SER A 65 -2.64 -12.55 -16.24
CA SER A 65 -1.98 -13.79 -16.65
C SER A 65 -1.03 -14.27 -15.54
N ARG A 66 -0.80 -15.58 -15.48
CA ARG A 66 0.22 -16.18 -14.59
C ARG A 66 1.63 -15.66 -14.89
N ASP A 67 1.87 -15.25 -16.12
CA ASP A 67 3.16 -14.68 -16.53
C ASP A 67 3.32 -13.22 -16.08
N ASP A 68 2.25 -12.54 -15.66
CA ASP A 68 2.26 -11.12 -15.28
C ASP A 68 2.48 -10.90 -13.79
N TYR A 69 2.60 -11.97 -12.99
CA TYR A 69 2.85 -11.86 -11.55
C TYR A 69 3.93 -12.82 -11.05
N SER A 70 4.50 -12.53 -9.88
CA SER A 70 5.53 -13.35 -9.25
C SER A 70 5.33 -13.42 -7.74
N PHE A 71 5.43 -14.63 -7.20
CA PHE A 71 5.28 -14.90 -5.78
C PHE A 71 6.61 -14.79 -5.05
N ILE A 72 6.62 -14.06 -3.94
CA ILE A 72 7.74 -14.00 -3.00
C ILE A 72 7.29 -14.61 -1.68
N ASP A 73 7.75 -15.83 -1.40
CA ASP A 73 7.41 -16.59 -0.19
C ASP A 73 8.25 -16.12 1.00
N SER A 74 7.63 -15.64 2.07
CA SER A 74 8.33 -15.22 3.29
C SER A 74 8.97 -16.40 4.04
N LYS A 75 8.38 -17.60 4.04
CA LYS A 75 8.85 -18.73 4.87
C LYS A 75 10.26 -19.18 4.52
N ASN A 76 10.56 -19.17 3.22
CA ASN A 76 11.84 -19.64 2.70
C ASN A 76 12.83 -18.51 2.45
N ASN A 77 12.36 -17.26 2.44
CA ASN A 77 13.17 -16.12 2.04
C ASN A 77 13.26 -15.03 3.09
N SER A 78 12.88 -15.28 4.35
CA SER A 78 12.97 -14.24 5.37
C SER A 78 13.26 -14.77 6.77
N ARG A 79 13.69 -13.85 7.64
CA ARG A 79 13.81 -14.06 9.08
C ARG A 79 13.07 -12.96 9.82
N LYS A 80 12.50 -13.30 10.98
CA LYS A 80 11.86 -12.31 11.85
C LYS A 80 12.90 -11.50 12.63
N GLU A 81 12.72 -10.20 12.67
CA GLU A 81 13.48 -9.29 13.52
C GLU A 81 12.53 -8.37 14.29
N SER A 82 12.92 -8.01 15.51
CA SER A 82 12.21 -7.01 16.30
C SER A 82 12.82 -5.64 16.04
N LEU A 83 11.97 -4.71 15.60
CA LEU A 83 12.28 -3.29 15.47
C LEU A 83 11.61 -2.53 16.62
N ASP A 84 12.31 -1.58 17.23
CA ASP A 84 11.72 -0.68 18.23
C ASP A 84 11.46 0.69 17.59
N ILE A 85 10.18 1.05 17.47
CA ILE A 85 9.73 2.34 16.95
C ILE A 85 9.15 3.14 18.11
N SER A 86 9.95 4.08 18.63
CA SER A 86 9.53 5.00 19.70
C SER A 86 8.96 4.29 20.94
N GLY A 87 9.53 3.13 21.32
CA GLY A 87 9.09 2.30 22.43
C GLY A 87 8.10 1.18 22.03
N ILE A 88 7.69 1.13 20.76
CA ILE A 88 6.80 0.10 20.21
C ILE A 88 7.64 -0.97 19.53
N LYS A 89 7.66 -2.19 20.10
CA LYS A 89 8.31 -3.35 19.47
C LYS A 89 7.41 -3.90 18.36
N LEU A 90 7.90 -3.84 17.14
CA LEU A 90 7.27 -4.40 15.95
C LEU A 90 8.12 -5.56 15.43
N ALA A 91 7.48 -6.61 14.94
CA ALA A 91 8.16 -7.72 14.29
C ALA A 91 8.08 -7.54 12.78
N LYS A 92 9.19 -7.47 12.06
CA LYS A 92 9.19 -7.46 10.59
C LYS A 92 9.97 -8.65 10.03
N ASP A 93 9.59 -9.09 8.84
CA ASP A 93 10.38 -10.05 8.10
C ASP A 93 11.47 -9.29 7.35
N ILE A 94 12.71 -9.76 7.45
CA ILE A 94 13.81 -9.28 6.62
C ILE A 94 13.99 -10.29 5.49
N PHE A 95 13.77 -9.85 4.27
CA PHE A 95 14.00 -10.69 3.11
C PHE A 95 15.49 -10.98 2.89
N SER A 96 15.79 -12.19 2.44
CA SER A 96 17.14 -12.63 2.12
C SER A 96 17.63 -12.01 0.81
N ASN A 97 18.91 -12.19 0.52
CA ASN A 97 19.50 -11.77 -0.75
C ASN A 97 18.82 -12.46 -1.93
N GLU A 98 18.42 -13.73 -1.77
CA GLU A 98 17.71 -14.49 -2.78
C GLU A 98 16.34 -13.87 -3.09
N ALA A 99 15.56 -13.50 -2.07
CA ALA A 99 14.30 -12.78 -2.28
C ALA A 99 14.52 -11.44 -2.97
N SER A 100 15.55 -10.70 -2.58
CA SER A 100 15.89 -9.41 -3.20
C SER A 100 16.18 -9.58 -4.69
N VAL A 101 16.88 -10.64 -5.09
CA VAL A 101 17.10 -10.98 -6.52
C VAL A 101 15.79 -11.29 -7.22
N LEU A 102 14.89 -12.05 -6.60
CA LEU A 102 13.58 -12.38 -7.19
C LEU A 102 12.69 -11.14 -7.35
N ILE A 103 12.67 -10.25 -6.36
CA ILE A 103 11.95 -8.98 -6.39
C ILE A 103 12.48 -8.11 -7.54
N ASN A 104 13.79 -7.89 -7.59
CA ASN A 104 14.41 -7.07 -8.64
C ASN A 104 14.17 -7.64 -10.05
N LYS A 105 14.21 -8.97 -10.18
CA LYS A 105 13.86 -9.65 -11.43
C LYS A 105 12.41 -9.35 -11.82
N ALA A 106 11.46 -9.52 -10.90
CA ALA A 106 10.04 -9.25 -11.15
C ALA A 106 9.80 -7.78 -11.56
N ILE A 107 10.45 -6.82 -10.90
CA ILE A 107 10.39 -5.38 -11.25
C ILE A 107 10.91 -5.15 -12.67
N SER A 108 12.06 -5.74 -13.03
CA SER A 108 12.64 -5.60 -14.37
C SER A 108 11.76 -6.20 -15.48
N GLU A 109 11.07 -7.30 -15.17
CA GLU A 109 10.11 -7.98 -16.06
C GLU A 109 8.73 -7.31 -16.03
N ARG A 110 8.54 -6.23 -15.25
CA ARG A 110 7.27 -5.52 -15.05
C ARG A 110 6.13 -6.42 -14.57
N LYS A 111 6.47 -7.38 -13.71
CA LYS A 111 5.50 -8.29 -13.09
C LYS A 111 4.99 -7.72 -11.77
N LEU A 112 3.71 -7.94 -11.52
CA LEU A 112 3.09 -7.71 -10.21
C LEU A 112 3.73 -8.64 -9.18
N ILE A 113 4.25 -8.08 -8.11
CA ILE A 113 4.77 -8.89 -7.00
C ILE A 113 3.61 -9.21 -6.06
N TYR A 114 3.54 -10.43 -5.54
CA TYR A 114 2.67 -10.73 -4.41
C TYR A 114 3.39 -11.59 -3.37
N SER A 115 3.07 -11.40 -2.09
CA SER A 115 3.71 -12.11 -0.98
C SER A 115 2.71 -12.45 0.13
N ASP A 116 3.08 -13.42 0.97
CA ASP A 116 2.39 -13.74 2.23
C ASP A 116 2.90 -12.89 3.41
N SER A 117 3.88 -12.00 3.18
CA SER A 117 4.38 -11.06 4.18
C SER A 117 4.17 -9.61 3.75
N LEU A 118 3.68 -8.81 4.71
CA LEU A 118 3.56 -7.35 4.57
C LEU A 118 4.91 -6.67 4.33
N SER A 119 6.02 -7.29 4.77
CA SER A 119 7.35 -6.70 4.68
C SER A 119 7.78 -6.40 3.25
N VAL A 120 7.19 -7.13 2.26
CA VAL A 120 7.50 -6.90 0.84
C VAL A 120 7.10 -5.50 0.42
N LEU A 121 6.06 -4.92 1.04
CA LEU A 121 5.59 -3.58 0.73
C LEU A 121 6.53 -2.50 1.30
N PHE A 122 7.18 -2.79 2.42
CA PHE A 122 8.09 -1.85 3.08
C PHE A 122 9.47 -1.85 2.43
N ASP A 123 9.95 -3.03 1.99
CA ASP A 123 11.32 -3.25 1.51
C ASP A 123 11.52 -2.91 0.02
N ILE A 124 10.45 -2.87 -0.78
CA ILE A 124 10.57 -2.46 -2.19
C ILE A 124 10.70 -0.93 -2.27
N ASP A 125 11.89 -0.45 -2.64
CA ASP A 125 12.20 0.98 -2.74
C ASP A 125 11.30 1.70 -3.76
N GLU A 126 10.95 1.05 -4.86
CA GLU A 126 10.13 1.60 -5.93
C GLU A 126 8.67 1.87 -5.54
N ILE A 127 8.18 1.37 -4.40
CA ILE A 127 6.83 1.69 -3.93
C ILE A 127 6.81 3.12 -3.38
N ASP A 128 5.95 3.95 -3.94
CA ASP A 128 5.75 5.35 -3.50
C ASP A 128 4.78 5.42 -2.31
N ILE A 129 3.72 4.61 -2.37
CA ILE A 129 2.60 4.66 -1.44
C ILE A 129 2.11 3.26 -1.08
N ILE A 130 1.82 3.06 0.20
CA ILE A 130 1.22 1.84 0.72
C ILE A 130 -0.25 2.13 1.05
N VAL A 131 -1.13 1.21 0.67
CA VAL A 131 -2.55 1.25 0.98
C VAL A 131 -2.91 0.09 1.90
N ASP A 132 -3.40 0.39 3.09
CA ASP A 132 -3.99 -0.59 4.00
C ASP A 132 -5.47 -0.82 3.64
N ALA A 133 -5.75 -2.00 3.08
CA ALA A 133 -7.08 -2.51 2.78
C ALA A 133 -7.35 -3.84 3.51
N THR A 134 -6.70 -4.07 4.65
CA THR A 134 -6.81 -5.32 5.41
C THR A 134 -8.13 -5.46 6.17
N GLY A 135 -8.71 -4.33 6.58
CA GLY A 135 -9.91 -4.28 7.44
C GLY A 135 -9.66 -4.80 8.86
N ASN A 136 -8.40 -4.94 9.30
CA ASN A 136 -8.05 -5.36 10.64
C ASN A 136 -7.28 -4.24 11.37
N PRO A 137 -7.79 -3.67 12.48
CA PRO A 137 -7.18 -2.50 13.12
C PRO A 137 -5.74 -2.72 13.63
N GLU A 138 -5.45 -3.91 14.14
CA GLU A 138 -4.11 -4.26 14.61
C GLU A 138 -3.12 -4.38 13.45
N ALA A 139 -3.52 -5.04 12.37
CA ALA A 139 -2.73 -5.10 11.15
C ALA A 139 -2.53 -3.71 10.55
N GLY A 140 -3.57 -2.86 10.54
CA GLY A 140 -3.48 -1.47 10.10
C GLY A 140 -2.46 -0.67 10.89
N ALA A 141 -2.48 -0.76 12.23
CA ALA A 141 -1.50 -0.09 13.09
C ALA A 141 -0.06 -0.56 12.79
N TYR A 142 0.11 -1.87 12.59
CA TYR A 142 1.39 -2.46 12.21
C TYR A 142 1.89 -1.94 10.85
N ILE A 143 1.01 -1.92 9.83
CA ILE A 143 1.31 -1.40 8.50
C ILE A 143 1.67 0.07 8.60
N ALA A 144 0.91 0.86 9.37
CA ALA A 144 1.10 2.28 9.46
C ALA A 144 2.47 2.66 10.04
N LEU A 145 2.84 2.03 11.15
CA LEU A 145 4.12 2.30 11.80
C LEU A 145 5.32 1.90 10.92
N ASN A 146 5.27 0.73 10.28
CA ASN A 146 6.35 0.30 9.37
C ASN A 146 6.41 1.15 8.09
N THR A 147 5.26 1.55 7.56
CA THR A 147 5.18 2.44 6.38
C THR A 147 5.81 3.80 6.69
N ILE A 148 5.38 4.44 7.77
CA ILE A 148 5.78 5.82 8.09
C ILE A 148 7.20 5.87 8.61
N VAL A 149 7.57 4.97 9.53
CA VAL A 149 8.84 5.10 10.28
C VAL A 149 9.97 4.31 9.63
N ALA A 150 9.71 3.05 9.25
CA ALA A 150 10.78 2.17 8.76
C ALA A 150 11.07 2.41 7.28
N SER A 151 10.03 2.43 6.43
CA SER A 151 10.19 2.61 4.97
C SER A 151 10.08 4.05 4.51
N LYS A 152 9.52 4.96 5.34
CA LYS A 152 9.29 6.37 5.01
C LYS A 152 8.53 6.56 3.70
N LYS A 153 7.52 5.72 3.48
CA LYS A 153 6.61 5.78 2.33
C LYS A 153 5.32 6.47 2.72
N HIS A 154 4.56 6.93 1.73
CA HIS A 154 3.24 7.50 1.99
C HIS A 154 2.25 6.40 2.39
N LEU A 155 1.29 6.73 3.23
CA LEU A 155 0.27 5.81 3.72
C LEU A 155 -1.13 6.35 3.42
N VAL A 156 -1.93 5.50 2.77
CA VAL A 156 -3.39 5.62 2.74
C VAL A 156 -3.97 4.45 3.53
N THR A 157 -4.90 4.71 4.42
CA THR A 157 -5.61 3.64 5.14
C THR A 157 -7.10 3.68 4.85
N LEU A 158 -7.70 2.49 4.71
CA LEU A 158 -9.15 2.30 4.70
C LEU A 158 -9.66 1.86 6.08
N ASN A 159 -8.78 1.80 7.08
CA ASN A 159 -9.09 1.32 8.43
C ASN A 159 -9.48 2.48 9.34
N VAL A 160 -10.78 2.79 9.37
CA VAL A 160 -11.32 3.88 10.17
C VAL A 160 -11.18 3.62 11.67
N GLU A 161 -11.28 2.36 12.10
CA GLU A 161 -11.15 1.99 13.51
C GLU A 161 -9.73 2.22 14.03
N MET A 162 -8.71 1.95 13.21
CA MET A 162 -7.33 2.31 13.51
C MET A 162 -7.15 3.84 13.55
N ASP A 163 -7.67 4.56 12.55
CA ASP A 163 -7.54 6.01 12.46
C ASP A 163 -8.15 6.73 13.67
N VAL A 164 -9.37 6.36 14.08
CA VAL A 164 -10.01 6.98 15.27
C VAL A 164 -9.31 6.62 16.58
N THR A 165 -8.49 5.56 16.60
CA THR A 165 -7.80 5.09 17.82
C THR A 165 -6.40 5.70 17.95
N ILE A 166 -5.61 5.70 16.87
CA ILE A 166 -4.19 6.12 16.87
C ILE A 166 -3.85 7.14 15.80
N GLY A 167 -4.80 7.59 14.98
CA GLY A 167 -4.60 8.55 13.89
C GLY A 167 -3.86 9.83 14.26
N PRO A 168 -4.15 10.49 15.41
CA PRO A 168 -3.39 11.67 15.83
C PRO A 168 -1.88 11.40 16.00
N ILE A 169 -1.51 10.25 16.58
CA ILE A 169 -0.10 9.86 16.75
C ILE A 169 0.52 9.52 15.39
N LEU A 170 -0.23 8.82 14.52
CA LEU A 170 0.23 8.52 13.16
C LEU A 170 0.45 9.79 12.34
N ARG A 171 -0.37 10.82 12.54
CA ARG A 171 -0.21 12.14 11.92
C ARG A 171 1.08 12.81 12.36
N ASP A 172 1.35 12.88 13.65
CA ASP A 172 2.59 13.46 14.20
C ASP A 172 3.83 12.72 13.67
N LEU A 173 3.76 11.38 13.60
CA LEU A 173 4.83 10.57 13.01
C LEU A 173 5.00 10.85 11.51
N ALA A 174 3.91 10.95 10.76
CA ALA A 174 3.96 11.23 9.33
C ALA A 174 4.63 12.59 9.04
N GLU A 175 4.28 13.63 9.79
CA GLU A 175 4.91 14.94 9.71
C GLU A 175 6.39 14.88 10.09
N LYS A 176 6.74 14.18 11.18
CA LYS A 176 8.13 13.99 11.62
C LYS A 176 9.01 13.31 10.57
N TYR A 177 8.49 12.33 9.86
CA TYR A 177 9.24 11.57 8.85
C TYR A 177 9.07 12.11 7.42
N GLY A 178 8.30 13.19 7.22
CA GLY A 178 8.13 13.85 5.93
C GLY A 178 7.28 13.06 4.94
N VAL A 179 6.33 12.27 5.41
CA VAL A 179 5.43 11.46 4.58
C VAL A 179 3.97 11.90 4.75
N VAL A 180 3.15 11.58 3.75
CA VAL A 180 1.70 11.79 3.84
C VAL A 180 1.05 10.58 4.51
N TYR A 181 0.24 10.85 5.52
CA TYR A 181 -0.73 9.93 6.11
C TYR A 181 -2.14 10.48 5.86
N THR A 182 -3.04 9.65 5.34
CA THR A 182 -4.44 10.03 5.09
C THR A 182 -5.39 8.84 5.12
N LEU A 183 -6.64 9.10 5.50
CA LEU A 183 -7.76 8.22 5.23
C LEU A 183 -8.10 8.25 3.72
N SER A 184 -8.56 7.13 3.17
CA SER A 184 -8.94 7.03 1.75
C SER A 184 -10.21 7.82 1.45
N ALA A 185 -10.24 8.57 0.34
CA ALA A 185 -11.50 9.10 -0.18
C ALA A 185 -12.49 7.96 -0.53
N GLY A 186 -13.79 8.27 -0.47
CA GLY A 186 -14.88 7.35 -0.84
C GLY A 186 -15.71 6.83 0.33
N ASP A 187 -15.21 6.96 1.56
CA ASP A 187 -15.93 6.61 2.80
C ASP A 187 -16.66 7.82 3.39
N GLU A 188 -17.55 7.62 4.38
CA GLU A 188 -18.34 8.73 4.93
C GLU A 188 -17.50 9.84 5.58
N PRO A 189 -16.45 9.56 6.40
CA PRO A 189 -15.69 10.63 7.04
C PRO A 189 -14.94 11.54 6.04
N PRO A 190 -14.21 11.00 5.04
CA PRO A 190 -13.56 11.83 4.02
C PRO A 190 -14.54 12.56 3.10
N ALA A 191 -15.69 11.95 2.78
CA ALA A 191 -16.75 12.62 2.02
C ALA A 191 -17.34 13.80 2.79
N ALA A 192 -17.58 13.63 4.10
CA ALA A 192 -18.02 14.72 4.97
C ALA A 192 -16.96 15.83 5.05
N LYS A 193 -15.67 15.48 5.12
CA LYS A 193 -14.56 16.44 5.11
C LYS A 193 -14.49 17.23 3.81
N GLU A 194 -14.72 16.61 2.65
CA GLU A 194 -14.77 17.31 1.36
C GLU A 194 -15.89 18.36 1.31
N LEU A 195 -17.08 18.01 1.80
CA LEU A 195 -18.21 18.95 1.90
C LEU A 195 -17.92 20.08 2.88
N PHE A 196 -17.34 19.75 4.03
CA PHE A 196 -16.92 20.75 5.02
C PHE A 196 -15.92 21.74 4.42
N ASP A 197 -14.87 21.25 3.75
CA ASP A 197 -13.84 22.10 3.13
C ASP A 197 -14.42 23.00 2.04
N PHE A 198 -15.39 22.50 1.29
CA PHE A 198 -16.10 23.32 0.31
C PHE A 198 -16.87 24.45 1.00
N ILE A 199 -17.66 24.15 2.04
CA ILE A 199 -18.44 25.17 2.76
C ILE A 199 -17.52 26.19 3.45
N ASP A 200 -16.47 25.73 4.14
CA ASP A 200 -15.49 26.59 4.82
C ASP A 200 -14.79 27.55 3.84
N SER A 201 -14.54 27.10 2.61
CA SER A 201 -13.94 27.94 1.56
C SER A 201 -14.84 29.08 1.07
N LEU A 202 -16.14 29.06 1.38
CA LEU A 202 -17.09 30.11 1.00
C LEU A 202 -17.21 31.24 2.04
N GLY A 203 -16.68 31.04 3.26
CA GLY A 203 -16.81 31.96 4.41
C GLY A 203 -18.14 31.83 5.15
#